data_AF-A0A645DFD1-F1
#
_entry.id   AF-A0A645DFD1-F1
#
_cell.length_a   1.000
_cell.length_b   1.000
_cell.length_c   1.000
_cell.angle_alpha   90.00
_cell.angle_beta   90.00
_cell.angle_gamma   90.00
#
_symmetry.space_group_name_H-M   'P 1'
#
loop_
_entity.id
_entity.type
_entity.pdbx_description
1 polymer ?
#
loop_
_entity_poly.entity_id
_entity_poly.type
_entity_poly.pdbx_seq_one_letter_code
_entity_poly.pdbx_strand_id
1 'polypeptide(L)'
;MTLYKQNLPIFEAYKIKEQLNQVFQRKVPIAGGGYICVDETEALIAIDVNSGRSKAGNDQAELIFKTNCAAAEEVARQLRLRNIGGLVVIDFIDMKSMRDRDEIYKLMKKLTKNDRAKTRMLPISRLGLMEMTRQREHESIQDAVYVPCTYCCGTGLLKSAETMSVEIQRRLATVLKSKGYRDVPVRVLMHPAVLQRLKTEDAGLLAELEAEYKHELSFRAADNLHYEEFHVVNAETGAEL
;
A
#
# COMPACT_ATOMS: atom_id res chain seq x y z
N MET A 1 1.11 33.93 -26.01
CA MET A 1 0.24 32.74 -25.93
C MET A 1 -0.06 32.28 -27.35
N THR A 2 0.13 31.00 -27.64
CA THR A 2 -0.06 30.43 -28.99
C THR A 2 -1.20 29.41 -28.93
N LEU A 3 -2.19 29.53 -29.81
CA LEU A 3 -3.33 28.61 -29.84
C LEU A 3 -2.97 27.32 -30.58
N TYR A 4 -3.19 26.17 -29.95
CA TYR A 4 -3.00 24.85 -30.57
C TYR A 4 -4.20 24.54 -31.48
N LYS A 5 -3.95 24.31 -32.78
CA LYS A 5 -4.99 24.18 -33.82
C LYS A 5 -5.02 22.80 -34.50
N GLN A 6 -4.27 21.82 -34.00
CA GLN A 6 -4.27 20.48 -34.60
C GLN A 6 -5.49 19.68 -34.12
N ASN A 7 -5.89 18.68 -34.90
CA ASN A 7 -7.05 17.85 -34.61
C ASN A 7 -6.82 16.85 -33.46
N LEU A 8 -5.57 16.44 -33.23
CA LEU A 8 -5.23 15.51 -32.15
C LEU A 8 -5.19 16.27 -30.81
N PRO A 9 -5.73 15.73 -29.69
CA PRO A 9 -5.63 16.38 -28.40
C PRO A 9 -4.17 16.72 -28.03
N ILE A 10 -3.93 17.91 -27.50
CA ILE A 10 -2.57 18.44 -27.27
C ILE A 10 -1.68 17.48 -26.46
N PHE A 11 -2.20 16.82 -25.41
CA PHE A 11 -1.41 15.87 -24.62
C PHE A 11 -1.09 14.57 -25.36
N GLU A 12 -1.91 14.16 -26.32
CA GLU A 12 -1.62 12.99 -27.16
C GLU A 12 -0.58 13.34 -28.22
N ALA A 13 -0.68 14.53 -28.83
CA ALA A 13 0.32 15.00 -29.79
C ALA A 13 1.72 15.10 -29.20
N TYR A 14 1.84 15.49 -27.93
CA TYR A 14 3.10 15.54 -27.20
C TYR A 14 3.45 14.26 -26.42
N LYS A 15 2.64 13.19 -26.53
CA LYS A 15 2.83 11.91 -25.82
C LYS A 15 2.93 12.06 -24.28
N ILE A 16 2.27 13.08 -23.73
CA ILE A 16 2.24 13.38 -22.29
C ILE A 16 1.25 12.45 -21.56
N LYS A 17 0.25 11.90 -22.26
CA LYS A 17 -0.79 11.04 -21.66
C LYS A 17 -0.22 9.82 -20.95
N GLU A 18 0.78 9.16 -21.54
CA GLU A 18 1.47 8.02 -20.92
C GLU A 18 2.22 8.45 -19.66
N GLN A 19 2.86 9.61 -19.69
CA GLN A 19 3.57 10.17 -18.54
C GLN A 19 2.62 10.54 -17.41
N LEU A 20 1.41 11.02 -17.71
CA LEU A 20 0.38 11.33 -16.71
C LEU A 20 -0.11 10.08 -15.99
N ASN A 21 -0.36 8.98 -16.73
CA ASN A 21 -0.79 7.72 -16.11
C ASN A 21 0.28 7.15 -15.16
N GLN A 22 1.56 7.38 -15.44
CA GLN A 22 2.66 6.96 -14.57
C GLN A 22 2.76 7.78 -13.26
N VAL A 23 2.25 9.02 -13.23
CA VAL A 23 2.25 9.86 -12.02
C VAL A 23 1.47 9.19 -10.88
N PHE A 24 0.47 8.38 -11.20
CA PHE A 24 -0.36 7.72 -10.20
C PHE A 24 0.11 6.31 -9.82
N GLN A 25 1.13 5.79 -10.50
CA GLN A 25 1.60 4.44 -10.22
C GLN A 25 2.52 4.43 -9.00
N ARG A 26 2.33 3.46 -8.10
CA ARG A 26 3.26 3.24 -6.98
C ARG A 26 4.71 3.04 -7.47
N LYS A 27 4.88 2.27 -8.55
CA LYS A 27 6.19 1.98 -9.17
C LYS A 27 6.40 2.86 -10.39
N VAL A 28 7.49 3.61 -10.42
CA VAL A 28 7.85 4.49 -11.54
C VAL A 28 9.18 4.05 -12.13
N PRO A 29 9.23 3.69 -13.43
CA PRO A 29 10.48 3.25 -14.07
C PRO A 29 11.49 4.38 -14.14
N ILE A 30 12.77 4.05 -13.98
CA ILE A 30 13.90 4.97 -14.16
C ILE A 30 14.80 4.50 -15.30
N ALA A 31 15.61 5.42 -15.83
CA ALA A 31 16.61 5.08 -16.84
C ALA A 31 17.57 4.00 -16.31
N GLY A 32 17.95 3.05 -17.17
CA GLY A 32 18.83 1.93 -16.77
C GLY A 32 18.12 0.69 -16.23
N GLY A 33 16.78 0.62 -16.31
CA GLY A 33 16.01 -0.60 -16.03
C GLY A 33 15.61 -0.82 -14.57
N GLY A 34 15.92 0.15 -13.70
CA GLY A 34 15.41 0.20 -12.33
C GLY A 34 14.03 0.84 -12.23
N TYR A 35 13.56 1.04 -11.00
CA TYR A 35 12.35 1.79 -10.69
C TYR A 35 12.41 2.38 -9.28
N ILE A 36 11.64 3.43 -9.02
CA ILE A 36 11.36 3.93 -7.67
C ILE A 36 9.97 3.49 -7.22
N CYS A 37 9.80 3.18 -5.94
CA CYS A 37 8.50 3.01 -5.30
C CYS A 37 8.18 4.25 -4.47
N VAL A 38 7.02 4.85 -4.65
CA VAL A 38 6.56 6.01 -3.87
C VAL A 38 5.39 5.58 -2.99
N ASP A 39 5.59 5.64 -1.68
CA ASP A 39 4.60 5.28 -0.66
C ASP A 39 4.24 6.52 0.18
N GLU A 40 3.01 7.00 0.01
CA GLU A 40 2.48 8.12 0.77
C GLU A 40 1.78 7.57 2.03
N THR A 41 2.30 7.91 3.20
CA THR A 41 1.71 7.55 4.50
C THR A 41 1.14 8.79 5.19
N GLU A 42 0.47 8.60 6.33
CA GLU A 42 -0.12 9.71 7.10
C GLU A 42 0.93 10.77 7.51
N ALA A 43 2.10 10.32 7.98
CA ALA A 43 3.11 11.21 8.56
C ALA A 43 4.19 11.65 7.55
N LEU A 44 4.55 10.78 6.61
CA LEU A 44 5.66 11.02 5.68
C LEU A 44 5.48 10.27 4.36
N ILE A 45 6.27 10.68 3.36
CA ILE A 45 6.36 10.00 2.07
C ILE A 45 7.67 9.22 2.04
N ALA A 46 7.60 7.92 1.85
CA ALA A 46 8.75 7.04 1.70
C ALA A 46 8.99 6.76 0.21
N ILE A 47 10.23 6.88 -0.24
CA ILE A 47 10.63 6.57 -1.61
C ILE A 47 11.77 5.55 -1.57
N ASP A 48 11.56 4.40 -2.21
CA ASP A 48 12.53 3.30 -2.27
C ASP A 48 13.08 3.13 -3.69
N VAL A 49 14.39 2.89 -3.84
CA VAL A 49 15.08 2.80 -5.14
C VAL A 49 15.51 1.37 -5.43
N ASN A 50 15.04 0.83 -6.55
CA ASN A 50 15.36 -0.53 -6.99
C ASN A 50 16.12 -0.51 -8.33
N SER A 51 17.22 -1.26 -8.42
CA SER A 51 18.04 -1.38 -9.64
C SER A 51 17.48 -2.33 -10.70
N GLY A 52 16.40 -3.07 -10.39
CA GLY A 52 15.79 -4.03 -11.31
C GLY A 52 16.70 -5.22 -11.65
N ARG A 53 16.44 -5.92 -12.75
CA ARG A 53 17.23 -7.09 -13.22
C ARG A 53 18.46 -6.69 -14.04
N SER A 54 19.23 -5.70 -13.57
CA SER A 54 20.49 -5.33 -14.21
C SER A 54 21.59 -6.28 -13.77
N LYS A 55 22.18 -7.03 -14.72
CA LYS A 55 23.18 -8.08 -14.46
C LYS A 55 24.42 -7.47 -13.80
N ALA A 56 24.75 -7.97 -12.61
CA ALA A 56 25.97 -7.63 -11.89
C ALA A 56 27.20 -8.08 -12.70
N GLY A 57 27.89 -7.12 -13.32
CA GLY A 57 29.26 -7.29 -13.81
C GLY A 57 30.27 -6.81 -12.77
N ASN A 58 31.56 -6.77 -13.15
CA ASN A 58 32.68 -6.36 -12.27
C ASN A 58 32.60 -4.91 -11.75
N ASP A 59 31.63 -4.10 -12.19
CA ASP A 59 31.48 -2.70 -11.79
C ASP A 59 30.13 -2.39 -11.15
N GLN A 60 29.87 -3.07 -10.03
CA GLN A 60 28.63 -2.92 -9.27
C GLN A 60 28.52 -1.53 -8.64
N ALA A 61 29.64 -0.92 -8.23
CA ALA A 61 29.64 0.38 -7.56
C ALA A 61 29.24 1.51 -8.53
N GLU A 62 29.80 1.54 -9.74
CA GLU A 62 29.42 2.54 -10.74
C GLU A 62 27.95 2.37 -11.18
N LEU A 63 27.48 1.12 -11.29
CA LEU A 63 26.08 0.83 -11.62
C LEU A 63 25.12 1.34 -10.53
N ILE A 64 25.45 1.13 -9.26
CA ILE A 64 24.66 1.63 -8.12
C ILE A 64 24.60 3.16 -8.17
N PHE A 65 25.75 3.82 -8.34
CA PHE A 65 25.81 5.27 -8.42
C PHE A 65 24.96 5.83 -9.58
N LYS A 66 25.09 5.25 -10.78
CA LYS A 66 24.28 5.64 -11.95
C LYS A 66 22.77 5.44 -11.71
N THR A 67 22.39 4.34 -11.05
CA THR A 67 21.00 4.05 -10.71
C THR A 67 20.46 5.10 -9.73
N ASN A 68 21.22 5.44 -8.68
CA ASN A 68 20.84 6.48 -7.72
C ASN A 68 20.75 7.86 -8.37
N CYS A 69 21.62 8.19 -9.33
CA CYS A 69 21.51 9.43 -10.12
C CYS A 69 20.21 9.48 -10.93
N ALA A 70 19.87 8.41 -11.64
CA ALA A 70 18.62 8.33 -12.39
C ALA A 70 17.39 8.38 -11.46
N ALA A 71 17.47 7.75 -10.30
CA ALA A 71 16.45 7.84 -9.27
C ALA A 71 16.29 9.26 -8.74
N ALA A 72 17.38 9.99 -8.46
CA ALA A 72 17.33 11.37 -7.98
C ALA A 72 16.60 12.30 -8.97
N GLU A 73 16.89 12.15 -10.28
CA GLU A 73 16.19 12.89 -11.34
C GLU A 73 14.69 12.60 -11.33
N GLU A 74 14.31 11.32 -11.25
CA GLU A 74 12.92 10.90 -11.26
C GLU A 74 12.17 11.31 -9.99
N VAL A 75 12.80 11.20 -8.82
CA VAL A 75 12.23 11.66 -7.55
C VAL A 75 11.93 13.15 -7.62
N ALA A 76 12.89 13.98 -8.04
CA ALA A 76 12.66 15.42 -8.17
C ALA A 76 11.53 15.74 -9.16
N ARG A 77 11.38 14.95 -10.23
CA ARG A 77 10.27 15.06 -11.18
C ARG A 77 8.94 14.69 -10.54
N GLN A 78 8.85 13.56 -9.84
CA GLN A 78 7.64 13.07 -9.18
C GLN A 78 7.17 13.98 -8.05
N LEU A 79 8.09 14.55 -7.26
CA LEU A 79 7.74 15.53 -6.22
C LEU A 79 6.91 16.70 -6.78
N ARG A 80 7.28 17.19 -7.97
CA ARG A 80 6.55 18.26 -8.65
C ARG A 80 5.27 17.75 -9.30
N LEU A 81 5.33 16.62 -10.00
CA LEU A 81 4.19 16.11 -10.75
C LEU A 81 3.05 15.60 -9.87
N ARG A 82 3.34 15.04 -8.70
CA ARG A 82 2.34 14.58 -7.71
C ARG A 82 1.96 15.66 -6.70
N ASN A 83 2.64 16.82 -6.74
CA ASN A 83 2.55 17.85 -5.72
C ASN A 83 2.83 17.32 -4.30
N ILE A 84 3.81 16.42 -4.13
CA ILE A 84 4.17 15.85 -2.83
C ILE A 84 4.71 16.96 -1.92
N GLY A 85 4.18 17.06 -0.71
CA GLY A 85 4.70 17.96 0.31
C GLY A 85 4.63 17.34 1.71
N GLY A 86 5.37 17.94 2.64
CA GLY A 86 5.60 17.40 3.97
C GLY A 86 7.00 16.79 4.10
N LEU A 87 7.14 15.82 5.01
CA LEU A 87 8.36 15.07 5.21
C LEU A 87 8.48 13.98 4.13
N VAL A 88 9.62 13.93 3.45
CA VAL A 88 9.95 12.92 2.44
C VAL A 88 11.25 12.24 2.86
N VAL A 89 11.25 10.92 2.86
CA VAL A 89 12.41 10.07 3.15
C VAL A 89 12.71 9.24 1.91
N ILE A 90 13.95 9.33 1.41
CA ILE A 90 14.39 8.61 0.21
C ILE A 90 15.45 7.59 0.62
N ASP A 91 15.19 6.33 0.35
CA ASP A 91 16.08 5.20 0.54
C ASP A 91 16.81 4.90 -0.78
N PHE A 92 18.00 5.48 -0.93
CA PHE A 92 18.87 5.21 -2.07
C PHE A 92 19.58 3.87 -1.88
N ILE A 93 19.95 3.22 -2.98
CA ILE A 93 20.74 1.98 -2.90
C ILE A 93 22.05 2.24 -2.17
N ASP A 94 22.43 1.36 -1.25
CA ASP A 94 23.62 1.48 -0.41
C ASP A 94 24.89 1.81 -1.21
N MET A 95 25.49 2.96 -0.87
CA MET A 95 26.76 3.42 -1.44
C MET A 95 27.86 3.38 -0.36
N LYS A 96 28.92 2.61 -0.60
CA LYS A 96 30.10 2.56 0.29
C LYS A 96 30.90 3.87 0.27
N SER A 97 30.97 4.52 -0.89
CA SER A 97 31.70 5.76 -1.10
C SER A 97 30.97 6.94 -0.46
N MET A 98 31.66 7.68 0.40
CA MET A 98 31.15 8.94 0.95
C MET A 98 31.05 10.04 -0.12
N ARG A 99 31.94 9.99 -1.11
CA ARG A 99 31.95 10.91 -2.25
C ARG A 99 30.67 10.75 -3.06
N ASP A 100 30.27 9.51 -3.35
CA ASP A 100 29.08 9.22 -4.16
C ASP A 100 27.82 9.72 -3.44
N ARG A 101 27.73 9.53 -2.11
CA ARG A 101 26.65 10.07 -1.28
C ARG A 101 26.55 11.60 -1.35
N ASP A 102 27.68 12.29 -1.27
CA ASP A 102 27.73 13.75 -1.39
C ASP A 102 27.37 14.23 -2.81
N GLU A 103 27.76 13.50 -3.84
CA GLU A 103 27.39 13.76 -5.23
C GLU A 103 25.87 13.62 -5.45
N ILE A 104 25.23 12.57 -4.90
CA ILE A 104 23.77 12.43 -4.93
C ILE A 104 23.06 13.56 -4.18
N TYR A 105 23.56 13.96 -3.01
CA TYR A 105 23.01 15.10 -2.26
C TYR A 105 23.09 16.41 -3.06
N LYS A 106 24.25 16.68 -3.68
CA LYS A 106 24.43 17.85 -4.56
C LYS A 106 23.51 17.81 -5.77
N LEU A 107 23.33 16.64 -6.37
CA LEU A 107 22.42 16.43 -7.49
C LEU A 107 20.98 16.75 -7.10
N MET A 108 20.48 16.19 -5.97
CA MET A 108 19.14 16.48 -5.46
C MET A 108 18.93 17.98 -5.19
N LYS A 109 19.92 18.64 -4.59
CA LYS A 109 19.88 20.09 -4.35
C LYS A 109 19.80 20.89 -5.65
N LYS A 110 20.51 20.46 -6.69
CA LYS A 110 20.45 21.07 -8.03
C LYS A 110 19.08 20.87 -8.67
N LEU A 111 18.53 19.66 -8.62
CA LEU A 111 17.26 19.28 -9.26
C LEU A 111 16.03 19.94 -8.62
N THR A 112 16.10 20.26 -7.34
CA THR A 112 15.02 20.92 -6.58
C THR A 112 15.17 22.43 -6.50
N LYS A 113 16.28 23.01 -6.98
CA LYS A 113 16.56 24.45 -6.90
C LYS A 113 15.49 25.33 -7.56
N ASN A 114 14.94 24.85 -8.68
CA ASN A 114 13.93 25.56 -9.46
C ASN A 114 12.49 25.08 -9.15
N ASP A 115 12.32 24.28 -8.09
CA ASP A 115 10.99 23.94 -7.59
C ASP A 115 10.32 25.20 -7.03
N ARG A 116 9.01 25.34 -7.25
CA ARG A 116 8.23 26.47 -6.72
C ARG A 116 8.09 26.35 -5.20
N ALA A 117 7.86 25.13 -4.73
CA ALA A 117 7.74 24.86 -3.30
C ALA A 117 9.12 24.89 -2.64
N LYS A 118 9.21 25.52 -1.46
CA LYS A 118 10.46 25.57 -0.70
C LYS A 118 10.85 24.17 -0.24
N THR A 119 12.10 23.78 -0.51
CA THR A 119 12.66 22.51 -0.08
C THR A 119 13.79 22.72 0.92
N ARG A 120 13.88 21.85 1.91
CA ARG A 120 15.07 21.69 2.77
C ARG A 120 15.43 20.22 2.76
N MET A 121 16.71 19.92 2.63
CA MET A 121 17.21 18.55 2.58
C MET A 121 18.46 18.41 3.44
N LEU A 122 18.60 17.26 4.06
CA LEU A 122 19.80 16.87 4.78
C LEU A 122 20.67 15.97 3.89
N PRO A 123 21.99 15.90 4.13
CA PRO A 123 22.84 14.89 3.52
C PRO A 123 22.34 13.48 3.85
N ILE A 124 22.70 12.50 3.03
CA ILE A 124 22.38 11.09 3.28
C ILE A 124 22.95 10.68 4.65
N SER A 125 22.07 10.16 5.50
CA SER A 125 22.37 9.79 6.87
C SER A 125 23.32 8.58 6.93
N ARG A 126 23.75 8.24 8.15
CA ARG A 126 24.54 7.02 8.37
C ARG A 126 23.74 5.74 8.10
N LEU A 127 22.41 5.83 8.14
CA LEU A 127 21.49 4.72 7.85
C LEU A 127 21.18 4.60 6.35
N GLY A 128 21.76 5.43 5.48
CA GLY A 128 21.53 5.39 4.03
C GLY A 128 20.35 6.25 3.55
N LEU A 129 19.60 6.87 4.46
CA LEU A 129 18.40 7.63 4.13
C LEU A 129 18.69 9.11 3.86
N MET A 130 18.06 9.68 2.83
CA MET A 130 17.99 11.13 2.63
C MET A 130 16.66 11.67 3.14
N GLU A 131 16.73 12.60 4.08
CA GLU A 131 15.56 13.27 4.65
C GLU A 131 15.41 14.65 4.03
N MET A 132 14.19 14.98 3.58
CA MET A 132 13.87 16.30 3.08
C MET A 132 12.45 16.73 3.46
N THR A 133 12.24 18.03 3.51
CA THR A 133 10.92 18.65 3.65
C THR A 133 10.64 19.46 2.40
N ARG A 134 9.42 19.37 1.89
CA ARG A 134 8.91 20.19 0.78
C ARG A 134 7.64 20.88 1.25
N GLN A 135 7.57 22.20 1.10
CA GLN A 135 6.41 22.99 1.52
C GLN A 135 5.12 22.47 0.84
N ARG A 136 4.06 22.22 1.62
CA ARG A 136 2.71 21.94 1.10
C ARG A 136 2.05 23.26 0.69
N GLU A 137 1.85 23.46 -0.61
CA GLU A 137 1.09 24.59 -1.13
C GLU A 137 -0.42 24.27 -1.24
N HIS A 138 -0.73 23.03 -1.61
CA HIS A 138 -2.09 22.48 -1.76
C HIS A 138 -2.11 21.01 -1.30
N GLU A 139 -3.29 20.41 -1.28
CA GLU A 139 -3.45 18.95 -1.14
C GLU A 139 -2.64 18.21 -2.23
N SER A 140 -2.21 16.98 -1.93
CA SER A 140 -1.53 16.15 -2.93
C SER A 140 -2.49 15.84 -4.08
N ILE A 141 -1.99 15.53 -5.27
CA ILE A 141 -2.88 15.10 -6.35
C ILE A 141 -3.59 13.79 -5.98
N GLN A 142 -2.95 12.95 -5.17
CA GLN A 142 -3.57 11.71 -4.70
C GLN A 142 -4.83 12.01 -3.87
N ASP A 143 -4.78 12.95 -2.93
CA ASP A 143 -5.93 13.35 -2.11
C ASP A 143 -7.04 13.99 -2.95
N ALA A 144 -6.68 14.73 -4.01
CA ALA A 144 -7.64 15.38 -4.90
C ALA A 144 -8.34 14.41 -5.88
N VAL A 145 -7.71 13.27 -6.21
CA VAL A 145 -8.18 12.35 -7.26
C VAL A 145 -8.76 11.06 -6.68
N TYR A 146 -8.29 10.60 -5.51
CA TYR A 146 -8.67 9.32 -4.94
C TYR A 146 -9.45 9.46 -3.63
N VAL A 147 -10.32 8.49 -3.38
CA VAL A 147 -10.96 8.30 -2.08
C VAL A 147 -10.33 7.09 -1.37
N PRO A 148 -10.25 7.08 -0.03
CA PRO A 148 -9.76 5.93 0.70
C PRO A 148 -10.52 4.65 0.35
N CYS A 149 -9.80 3.52 0.28
CA CYS A 149 -10.44 2.22 0.05
C CYS A 149 -11.37 1.90 1.22
N THR A 150 -12.67 1.76 0.97
CA THR A 150 -13.67 1.45 2.02
C THR A 150 -13.60 0.00 2.51
N TYR A 151 -12.77 -0.82 1.86
CA TYR A 151 -12.61 -2.24 2.17
C TYR A 151 -11.45 -2.43 3.16
N CYS A 152 -10.22 -2.16 2.72
CA CYS A 152 -9.04 -2.31 3.57
C CYS A 152 -8.68 -1.04 4.37
N CYS A 153 -9.44 0.05 4.23
CA CYS A 153 -9.14 1.35 4.87
C CYS A 153 -7.71 1.84 4.60
N GLY A 154 -7.17 1.52 3.42
CA GLY A 154 -5.83 1.93 3.00
C GLY A 154 -4.68 0.99 3.40
N THR A 155 -4.94 -0.10 4.13
CA THR A 155 -3.86 -1.04 4.51
C THR A 155 -3.35 -1.85 3.32
N GLY A 156 -4.17 -2.02 2.27
CA GLY A 156 -3.87 -2.90 1.13
C GLY A 156 -3.79 -4.39 1.50
N LEU A 157 -4.18 -4.74 2.72
CA LEU A 157 -4.10 -6.08 3.28
C LEU A 157 -5.47 -6.47 3.84
N LEU A 158 -5.75 -7.77 3.78
CA LEU A 158 -6.89 -8.38 4.45
C LEU A 158 -6.36 -9.48 5.37
N LYS A 159 -7.04 -9.70 6.49
CA LYS A 159 -6.84 -10.89 7.33
C LYS A 159 -6.93 -12.14 6.45
N SER A 160 -6.13 -13.16 6.77
CA SER A 160 -6.23 -14.42 6.06
C SER A 160 -7.50 -15.17 6.48
N ALA A 161 -7.96 -16.10 5.64
CA ALA A 161 -9.09 -16.97 5.97
C ALA A 161 -8.82 -17.77 7.26
N GLU A 162 -7.55 -18.10 7.54
CA GLU A 162 -7.11 -18.71 8.80
C GLU A 162 -7.39 -17.83 10.00
N THR A 163 -6.94 -16.57 9.95
CA THR A 163 -7.16 -15.61 11.02
C THR A 163 -8.65 -15.40 11.25
N MET A 164 -9.43 -15.29 10.17
CA MET A 164 -10.89 -15.18 10.27
C MET A 164 -11.52 -16.41 10.93
N SER A 165 -11.09 -17.62 10.56
CA SER A 165 -11.57 -18.87 11.18
C SER A 165 -11.31 -18.90 12.68
N VAL A 166 -10.09 -18.55 13.11
CA VAL A 166 -9.73 -18.50 14.54
C VAL A 166 -10.58 -17.46 15.30
N GLU A 167 -10.84 -16.30 14.71
CA GLU A 167 -11.70 -15.28 15.33
C GLU A 167 -13.14 -15.75 15.48
N ILE A 168 -13.70 -16.39 14.44
CA ILE A 168 -15.03 -16.99 14.46
C ILE A 168 -15.12 -18.06 15.56
N GLN A 169 -14.15 -18.96 15.64
CA GLN A 169 -14.10 -20.00 16.67
C GLN A 169 -14.05 -19.43 18.09
N ARG A 170 -13.23 -18.39 18.32
CA ARG A 170 -13.15 -17.68 19.62
C ARG A 170 -14.46 -17.00 19.99
N ARG A 171 -15.13 -16.37 19.02
CA ARG A 171 -16.43 -15.74 19.23
C ARG A 171 -17.50 -16.79 19.54
N LEU A 172 -17.54 -17.88 18.78
CA LEU A 172 -18.43 -19.01 19.04
C LEU A 172 -18.21 -19.58 20.43
N ALA A 173 -16.98 -19.91 20.82
CA ALA A 173 -16.69 -20.42 22.16
C ALA A 173 -17.16 -19.47 23.28
N THR A 174 -17.08 -18.15 23.05
CA THR A 174 -17.61 -17.15 24.00
C THR A 174 -19.14 -17.20 24.09
N VAL A 175 -19.83 -17.24 22.96
CA VAL A 175 -21.30 -17.31 22.90
C VAL A 175 -21.81 -18.63 23.50
N LEU A 176 -21.20 -19.75 23.14
CA LEU A 176 -21.58 -21.10 23.60
C LEU A 176 -21.33 -21.33 25.10
N LYS A 177 -20.36 -20.64 25.70
CA LYS A 177 -20.13 -20.65 27.16
C LYS A 177 -21.15 -19.82 27.94
N SER A 178 -21.81 -18.86 27.30
CA SER A 178 -22.78 -17.99 27.97
C SER A 178 -24.03 -18.77 28.35
N LYS A 179 -24.41 -18.72 29.63
CA LYS A 179 -25.61 -19.42 30.14
C LYS A 179 -26.91 -18.95 29.48
N GLY A 180 -26.93 -17.75 28.92
CA GLY A 180 -28.11 -17.18 28.25
C GLY A 180 -28.44 -17.80 26.89
N TYR A 181 -27.52 -18.59 26.32
CA TYR A 181 -27.66 -19.11 24.95
C TYR A 181 -27.63 -20.65 24.88
N ARG A 182 -27.78 -21.33 26.02
CA ARG A 182 -27.52 -22.78 26.18
C ARG A 182 -28.33 -23.74 25.32
N ASP A 183 -29.39 -23.27 24.67
CA ASP A 183 -30.25 -24.06 23.78
C ASP A 183 -30.70 -23.22 22.57
N VAL A 184 -29.94 -22.17 22.23
CA VAL A 184 -30.25 -21.28 21.11
C VAL A 184 -29.52 -21.81 19.87
N PRO A 185 -30.21 -22.08 18.75
CA PRO A 185 -29.54 -22.49 17.53
C PRO A 185 -28.72 -21.32 17.00
N VAL A 186 -27.43 -21.54 16.76
CA VAL A 186 -26.49 -20.48 16.38
C VAL A 186 -26.21 -20.55 14.89
N ARG A 187 -26.23 -19.40 14.23
CA ARG A 187 -25.83 -19.25 12.83
C ARG A 187 -24.71 -18.23 12.72
N VAL A 188 -23.66 -18.60 12.00
CA VAL A 188 -22.60 -17.65 11.62
C VAL A 188 -22.79 -17.23 10.17
N LEU A 189 -22.92 -15.92 9.96
CA LEU A 189 -22.93 -15.28 8.65
C LEU A 189 -21.54 -14.73 8.36
N MET A 190 -20.99 -15.02 7.19
CA MET A 190 -19.63 -14.60 6.81
C MET A 190 -19.47 -14.54 5.29
N HIS A 191 -18.37 -13.96 4.84
CA HIS A 191 -18.01 -13.94 3.43
C HIS A 191 -17.77 -15.37 2.86
N PRO A 192 -18.17 -15.67 1.60
CA PRO A 192 -18.07 -17.01 1.01
C PRO A 192 -16.66 -17.63 1.05
N ALA A 193 -15.63 -16.81 0.85
CA ALA A 193 -14.24 -17.26 0.86
C ALA A 193 -13.80 -17.79 2.25
N VAL A 194 -14.30 -17.17 3.33
CA VAL A 194 -14.03 -17.61 4.71
C VAL A 194 -14.79 -18.91 4.98
N LEU A 195 -16.05 -18.98 4.55
CA LEU A 195 -16.88 -20.19 4.67
C LEU A 195 -16.26 -21.40 3.97
N GLN A 196 -15.68 -21.19 2.78
CA GLN A 196 -15.05 -22.27 2.01
C GLN A 196 -13.93 -22.93 2.81
N ARG A 197 -13.04 -22.15 3.44
CA ARG A 197 -11.97 -22.67 4.29
C ARG A 197 -12.54 -23.41 5.51
N LEU A 198 -13.51 -22.81 6.20
CA LEU A 198 -14.13 -23.41 7.39
C LEU A 198 -14.74 -24.79 7.09
N LYS A 199 -15.30 -24.97 5.89
CA LYS A 199 -15.87 -26.26 5.45
C LYS A 199 -14.82 -27.28 5.01
N THR A 200 -13.63 -26.86 4.61
CA THR A 200 -12.61 -27.78 4.08
C THR A 200 -11.52 -28.07 5.10
N GLU A 201 -10.82 -27.04 5.56
CA GLU A 201 -9.62 -27.17 6.40
C GLU A 201 -10.00 -27.30 7.88
N ASP A 202 -11.01 -26.55 8.33
CA ASP A 202 -11.37 -26.46 9.75
C ASP A 202 -12.61 -27.28 10.14
N ALA A 203 -13.12 -28.13 9.24
CA ALA A 203 -14.35 -28.90 9.46
C ALA A 203 -14.28 -29.78 10.72
N GLY A 204 -13.11 -30.36 11.01
CA GLY A 204 -12.88 -31.14 12.23
C GLY A 204 -13.01 -30.32 13.50
N LEU A 205 -12.43 -29.11 13.52
CA LEU A 205 -12.49 -28.19 14.65
C LEU A 205 -13.93 -27.73 14.93
N LEU A 206 -14.72 -27.51 13.87
CA LEU A 206 -16.13 -27.15 14.01
C LEU A 206 -16.96 -28.29 14.61
N ALA A 207 -16.70 -29.53 14.18
CA ALA A 207 -17.36 -30.71 14.74
C ALA A 207 -17.00 -30.92 16.23
N GLU A 208 -15.75 -30.66 16.61
CA GLU A 208 -15.32 -30.69 18.01
C GLU A 208 -16.05 -29.65 18.86
N LEU A 209 -16.17 -28.41 18.37
CA LEU A 209 -16.93 -27.36 19.05
C LEU A 209 -18.42 -27.71 19.19
N GLU A 210 -19.04 -28.26 18.14
CA GLU A 210 -20.43 -28.70 18.17
C GLU A 210 -20.64 -29.81 19.23
N ALA A 211 -19.71 -30.78 19.28
CA ALA A 211 -19.76 -31.89 20.23
C ALA A 211 -19.47 -31.47 21.69
N GLU A 212 -18.51 -30.57 21.90
CA GLU A 212 -18.12 -30.08 23.23
C GLU A 212 -19.27 -29.30 23.89
N TYR A 213 -19.91 -28.40 23.14
CA TYR A 213 -20.95 -27.52 23.66
C TYR A 213 -22.37 -28.06 23.46
N LYS A 214 -22.57 -29.12 22.66
CA LYS A 214 -23.88 -29.71 22.33
C LYS A 214 -24.89 -28.67 21.82
N HIS A 215 -24.45 -27.78 20.93
CA HIS A 215 -25.30 -26.77 20.31
C HIS A 215 -25.43 -27.03 18.81
N GLU A 216 -26.56 -26.68 18.21
CA GLU A 216 -26.73 -26.72 16.76
C GLU A 216 -26.05 -25.50 16.11
N LEU A 217 -25.01 -25.75 15.30
CA LEU A 217 -24.25 -24.73 14.60
C LEU A 217 -24.55 -24.75 13.10
N SER A 218 -24.92 -23.59 12.54
CA SER A 218 -25.09 -23.43 11.10
C SER A 218 -24.19 -22.33 10.54
N PHE A 219 -23.65 -22.53 9.35
CA PHE A 219 -22.75 -21.59 8.70
C PHE A 219 -23.30 -21.20 7.33
N ARG A 220 -23.45 -19.90 7.08
CA ARG A 220 -24.04 -19.38 5.84
C ARG A 220 -23.19 -18.26 5.25
N ALA A 221 -23.05 -18.31 3.93
CA ALA A 221 -22.41 -17.27 3.16
C ALA A 221 -23.33 -16.05 3.04
N ALA A 222 -22.77 -14.87 3.19
CA ALA A 222 -23.42 -13.59 2.91
C ALA A 222 -22.47 -12.74 2.05
N ASP A 223 -22.85 -12.51 0.80
CA ASP A 223 -22.04 -11.80 -0.20
C ASP A 223 -21.97 -10.28 0.07
N ASN A 224 -22.88 -9.77 0.89
CA ASN A 224 -22.95 -8.37 1.27
C ASN A 224 -22.07 -8.03 2.49
N LEU A 225 -21.42 -9.02 3.11
CA LEU A 225 -20.53 -8.80 4.24
C LEU A 225 -19.12 -8.53 3.77
N HIS A 226 -18.44 -7.64 4.48
CA HIS A 226 -17.01 -7.46 4.32
C HIS A 226 -16.27 -8.77 4.64
N TYR A 227 -15.14 -9.05 3.97
CA TYR A 227 -14.36 -10.29 4.18
C TYR A 227 -13.98 -10.51 5.65
N GLU A 228 -13.67 -9.42 6.34
CA GLU A 228 -13.27 -9.44 7.75
C GLU A 228 -14.45 -9.31 8.73
N GLU A 229 -15.67 -9.29 8.23
CA GLU A 229 -16.88 -9.18 9.03
C GLU A 229 -17.60 -10.53 9.09
N PHE A 230 -18.10 -10.85 10.28
CA PHE A 230 -18.98 -11.99 10.49
C PHE A 230 -19.96 -11.67 11.61
N HIS A 231 -21.16 -12.22 11.51
CA HIS A 231 -22.17 -12.09 12.56
C HIS A 231 -22.52 -13.45 13.11
N VAL A 232 -22.61 -13.53 14.44
CA VAL A 232 -23.16 -14.68 15.14
C VAL A 232 -24.58 -14.33 15.52
N VAL A 233 -25.55 -15.01 14.93
CA VAL A 233 -26.97 -14.72 15.09
C VAL A 233 -27.72 -15.97 15.54
N ASN A 234 -28.90 -15.78 16.11
CA ASN A 234 -29.84 -16.86 16.34
C ASN A 234 -30.38 -17.34 14.97
N ALA A 235 -30.28 -18.65 14.72
CA ALA A 235 -30.64 -19.25 13.45
C ALA A 235 -32.13 -19.13 13.09
N GLU A 236 -33.00 -18.99 14.09
CA GLU A 236 -34.46 -18.89 13.95
C GLU A 236 -34.92 -17.43 13.90
N THR A 237 -34.46 -16.60 14.83
CA THR A 237 -34.95 -15.21 14.96
C THR A 237 -34.13 -14.20 14.16
N GLY A 238 -32.90 -14.54 13.78
CA GLY A 238 -31.96 -13.63 13.12
C GLY A 238 -31.40 -12.53 14.04
N ALA A 239 -31.71 -12.56 15.33
CA ALA A 239 -31.16 -11.63 16.31
C ALA A 239 -29.67 -11.93 16.58
N GLU A 240 -28.85 -10.88 16.70
CA GLU A 240 -27.42 -11.01 16.99
C GLU A 240 -27.18 -11.50 18.43
N LEU A 241 -26.17 -12.37 18.62
CA LEU A 241 -25.85 -13.06 19.87
C LEU A 241 -24.54 -12.58 20.50
#